data_AF-A0A2N7DK06-F1
#
_entry.id   AF-A0A2N7DK06-F1
#
_cell.length_a   1.000
_cell.length_b   1.000
_cell.length_c   1.000
_cell.angle_alpha   90.00
_cell.angle_beta   90.00
_cell.angle_gamma   90.00
#
_symmetry.space_group_name_H-M   'P 1'
#
loop_
_entity.id
_entity.type
_entity.pdbx_description
1 polymer ?
#
loop_
_entity_poly.entity_id
_entity_poly.type
_entity_poly.pdbx_seq_one_letter_code
_entity_poly.pdbx_strand_id
1 'polypeptide(L)' 'MSNLTEFFTQLSSDAKLLETYKKDPRGVMQANGLSDKDIDAVMSGDMAQVKSLVGDVELKSILLVHHLS' A
#
# COMPACT_ATOMS: atom_id res chain seq x y z
N MET A 1 -15.55 -0.07 1.77
CA MET A 1 -14.21 0.15 1.20
C MET A 1 -13.24 -0.71 1.99
N SER A 2 -12.24 -1.32 1.36
CA SER A 2 -11.26 -2.13 2.10
C SER A 2 -10.29 -1.22 2.87
N ASN A 3 -9.85 -1.61 4.06
CA ASN A 3 -8.83 -0.86 4.83
C ASN A 3 -7.53 -0.67 4.02
N LEU A 4 -7.25 -1.60 3.09
CA LEU A 4 -6.10 -1.55 2.21
C LEU A 4 -6.20 -0.42 1.16
N THR A 5 -7.38 -0.21 0.56
CA THR A 5 -7.62 0.90 -0.38
C THR A 5 -7.43 2.27 0.30
N GLU A 6 -7.99 2.42 1.51
CA GLU A 6 -7.89 3.66 2.27
C GLU A 6 -6.43 3.93 2.68
N PHE A 7 -5.72 2.91 3.12
CA PHE A 7 -4.30 3.00 3.43
C PHE A 7 -3.47 3.45 2.24
N PHE A 8 -3.65 2.85 1.05
CA PHE A 8 -2.89 3.28 -0.14
C PHE A 8 -3.25 4.69 -0.61
N THR A 9 -4.51 5.10 -0.41
CA THR A 9 -4.92 6.50 -0.65
C THR A 9 -4.18 7.44 0.29
N GLN A 10 -4.16 7.14 1.59
CA GLN A 10 -3.43 7.95 2.57
C GLN A 10 -1.93 7.97 2.28
N LEU A 11 -1.33 6.81 2.02
CA LEU A 11 0.09 6.65 1.69
C LEU A 11 0.49 7.47 0.44
N SER A 12 -0.41 7.61 -0.53
CA SER A 12 -0.18 8.43 -1.72
C SER A 12 -0.22 9.94 -1.47
N SER A 13 -0.99 10.36 -0.47
CA SER A 13 -1.27 11.76 -0.18
C SER A 13 -0.41 12.33 0.95
N ASP A 14 0.15 11.47 1.81
CA ASP A 14 0.97 11.85 2.96
C ASP A 14 2.43 11.45 2.74
N ALA A 15 3.27 12.43 2.40
CA ALA A 15 4.69 12.24 2.20
C ALA A 15 5.43 11.74 3.45
N LYS A 16 4.98 12.11 4.65
CA LYS A 16 5.59 11.67 5.91
C LYS A 16 5.24 10.21 6.19
N LEU A 17 4.01 9.81 5.90
CA LEU A 17 3.58 8.42 5.98
C LEU A 17 4.39 7.57 4.99
N LEU A 18 4.58 8.05 3.76
CA LEU A 18 5.40 7.37 2.76
C LEU A 18 6.86 7.19 3.21
N GLU A 19 7.49 8.22 3.76
CA GLU A 19 8.86 8.13 4.29
C GLU A 19 8.98 7.17 5.47
N THR A 20 7.94 7.07 6.30
CA THR A 20 7.89 6.10 7.41
C THR A 20 7.69 4.69 6.87
N TYR A 21 6.80 4.50 5.89
CA TYR A 21 6.53 3.24 5.23
C TYR A 21 7.77 2.68 4.52
N LYS A 22 8.59 3.54 3.89
CA LYS A 22 9.86 3.10 3.27
C LYS A 22 10.86 2.54 4.28
N LYS A 23 10.80 2.97 5.54
CA LYS A 23 11.70 2.52 6.61
C LYS A 23 11.19 1.26 7.29
N ASP A 24 9.88 1.19 7.53
CA ASP A 24 9.23 0.04 8.17
C ASP A 24 7.82 -0.17 7.57
N PRO A 25 7.74 -0.86 6.41
CA PRO A 25 6.46 -1.03 5.72
C PRO A 25 5.50 -1.92 6.53
N ARG A 26 6.01 -2.97 7.19
CA ARG A 26 5.19 -3.85 8.02
C ARG A 26 4.63 -3.12 9.24
N GLY A 27 5.48 -2.43 10.00
CA GLY A 27 5.04 -1.72 11.21
C GLY A 27 4.05 -0.60 10.89
N VAL A 28 4.25 0.11 9.77
CA VAL A 28 3.31 1.14 9.32
C VAL A 28 1.96 0.53 8.93
N MET A 29 1.94 -0.57 8.18
CA MET A 29 0.68 -1.24 7.82
C MET A 29 -0.06 -1.77 9.06
N GLN A 30 0.64 -2.37 10.02
CA GLN A 30 0.04 -2.83 11.28
C GLN A 30 -0.53 -1.65 12.10
N ALA A 31 0.22 -0.55 12.20
CA ALA A 31 -0.23 0.66 12.89
C ALA A 31 -1.47 1.31 12.24
N ASN A 32 -1.68 1.09 10.95
CA ASN A 32 -2.86 1.54 10.21
C ASN A 32 -3.99 0.50 10.19
N GLY A 33 -3.89 -0.57 10.98
CA GLY A 33 -4.97 -1.54 11.17
C GLY A 33 -5.15 -2.52 10.00
N LEU A 34 -4.12 -2.72 9.18
CA LEU A 34 -4.13 -3.76 8.16
C LEU A 34 -3.96 -5.13 8.82
N SER A 35 -4.63 -6.14 8.26
CA SER A 35 -4.49 -7.51 8.74
C SER A 35 -3.16 -8.11 8.30
N ASP A 36 -2.66 -9.09 9.03
CA ASP A 36 -1.43 -9.81 8.66
C ASP A 36 -1.52 -10.42 7.25
N LYS A 37 -2.72 -10.84 6.84
CA LYS A 37 -2.97 -11.34 5.48
C LYS A 37 -2.77 -10.27 4.40
N ASP A 38 -3.26 -9.05 4.65
CA ASP A 38 -3.09 -7.93 3.71
C ASP A 38 -1.63 -7.49 3.66
N ILE A 39 -0.99 -7.44 4.83
CA ILE A 39 0.43 -7.15 4.97
C ILE A 39 1.27 -8.15 4.19
N ASP A 40 1.03 -9.45 4.36
CA ASP A 40 1.79 -10.49 3.68
C ASP A 40 1.60 -10.43 2.17
N ALA A 41 0.40 -10.13 1.69
CA ALA A 41 0.15 -9.91 0.27
C ALA A 41 0.94 -8.72 -0.29
N VAL A 42 0.97 -7.58 0.42
CA VAL A 42 1.78 -6.40 0.02
C VAL A 42 3.28 -6.69 0.10
N MET A 43 3.74 -7.33 1.17
CA MET A 43 5.15 -7.65 1.41
C MET A 43 5.69 -8.72 0.45
N SER A 44 4.83 -9.59 -0.08
CA SER A 44 5.23 -10.57 -1.09
C SER A 44 5.63 -9.94 -2.43
N GLY A 45 5.25 -8.67 -2.66
CA GLY A 45 5.43 -7.99 -3.94
C GLY A 45 4.53 -8.54 -5.06
N ASP A 46 3.60 -9.44 -4.75
CA ASP A 46 2.63 -9.98 -5.69
C ASP A 46 1.56 -8.92 -5.98
N MET A 47 1.87 -8.06 -6.95
CA MET A 47 0.98 -6.99 -7.40
C MET A 47 -0.36 -7.53 -7.94
N ALA A 48 -0.45 -8.80 -8.34
CA ALA A 48 -1.71 -9.42 -8.75
C ALA A 48 -2.58 -9.73 -7.52
N GLN A 49 -1.98 -10.25 -6.43
CA GLN A 49 -2.67 -10.41 -5.15
C GLN A 49 -3.09 -9.07 -4.55
N VAL A 50 -2.22 -8.06 -4.58
CA VAL A 50 -2.57 -6.71 -4.11
C VAL A 50 -3.75 -6.16 -4.89
N LYS A 51 -3.75 -6.24 -6.24
CA LYS A 51 -4.91 -5.84 -7.06
C LYS A 51 -6.18 -6.62 -6.72
N SER A 52 -6.06 -7.92 -6.47
CA SER A 52 -7.20 -8.76 -6.08
C SER A 52 -7.79 -8.38 -4.71
N LEU A 53 -6.99 -7.87 -3.77
CA LEU A 53 -7.43 -7.48 -2.43
C LEU A 53 -8.02 -6.06 -2.39
N VAL A 54 -7.48 -5.16 -3.19
CA VAL A 54 -7.94 -3.77 -3.27
C VAL A 54 -9.19 -3.65 -4.17
N GLY A 55 -9.45 -4.65 -5.03
CA GLY A 55 -10.54 -4.65 -6.01
C GLY A 55 -10.22 -3.81 -7.25
N ASP A 56 -11.18 -3.69 -8.18
CA ASP A 56 -11.08 -2.87 -9.41
C ASP A 56 -11.09 -1.35 -9.12
N VAL A 57 -10.56 -0.96 -7.96
CA VAL A 57 -10.20 0.41 -7.68
C VAL A 57 -9.06 0.71 -8.65
N GLU A 58 -9.29 1.67 -9.55
CA GLU A 58 -8.24 2.28 -10.33
C GLU A 58 -7.10 2.69 -9.37
N LEU A 59 -6.12 1.81 -9.16
CA LEU A 59 -4.78 2.14 -8.68
C LEU A 59 -4.14 2.96 -9.79
N LYS A 60 -4.73 4.12 -10.05
CA LYS A 60 -4.34 5.08 -11.05
C LYS A 60 -2.97 5.56 -10.59
N SER A 61 -1.94 4.97 -11.19
CA SER A 61 -0.67 5.63 -11.47
C SER A 61 0.22 6.08 -10.29
N ILE A 62 -0.18 5.93 -9.03
CA ILE A 62 0.59 6.53 -7.91
C ILE A 62 1.95 5.85 -7.68
N LEU A 63 2.08 4.55 -7.95
CA LEU A 63 3.35 3.83 -7.79
C LEU A 63 4.31 3.95 -8.98
N LEU A 64 3.89 4.53 -10.11
CA LEU A 64 4.71 4.58 -11.34
C LEU A 64 5.60 5.83 -11.45
N VAL A 65 5.43 6.85 -10.60
CA VAL A 65 6.17 8.13 -10.76
C VAL A 65 7.56 8.12 -10.08
N HIS A 66 7.94 7.09 -9.33
CA HIS A 66 9.21 7.09 -8.57
C HIS A 66 10.22 5.99 -8.92
N HIS A 67 10.15 5.39 -10.12
CA HIS A 67 11.22 4.50 -10.60
C HIS A 67 11.45 4.53 -12.12
N LEU A 68 11.45 5.71 -12.74
CA LEU A 68 12.09 5.90 -14.03
C LEU A 68 12.97 7.15 -13.95
N SER A 69 14.25 6.89 -13.69
CA SER A 69 15.36 7.73 -14.16
C SER A 69 15.53 7.50 -15.67
#